data_AF-A0A0M0GJY4-F1
#
_entry.id   AF-A0A0M0GJY4-F1
#
_cell.length_a   1.000
_cell.length_b   1.000
_cell.length_c   1.000
_cell.angle_alpha   90.00
_cell.angle_beta   90.00
_cell.angle_gamma   90.00
#
_symmetry.space_group_name_H-M   'P 1'
#
loop_
_entity.id
_entity.type
_entity.pdbx_description
1 polymer ?
#
loop_
_entity_poly.entity_id
_entity_poly.type
_entity_poly.pdbx_seq_one_letter_code
_entity_poly.pdbx_strand_id
1 'polypeptide(L)'
;MGAQAAAEVLKAIGYVVNQIADALKQVFGLAALAAAEVLKALGYVVNQIADALKVVFELGAQAAAEVLKGLGYIVNEIADALKVVFELGAQAAAEVLKALGYVVNQIADALKVVFELGALAAAEVLKALGYVVNQIADALKIVFELGAQAAAEVLKLLGFVFNQIADALKVVFGLAAQAAAVVLQAIGIVFNDIAKALEQVFELTLFEISQVLKNAFDFTAQAIAVLLNTVFVVTNDIVANILKLLDFDLEDIGEALESVFGEVGEFFCDLVADIPIISDLFC
;
A
#
# COMPACT_ATOMS: atom_id res chain seq x y z
N MET A 1 33.02 -42.53 13.99
CA MET A 1 32.02 -42.17 12.97
C MET A 1 31.60 -40.73 13.23
N GLY A 2 31.59 -39.86 12.21
CA GLY A 2 31.13 -38.47 12.38
C GLY A 2 29.61 -38.37 12.52
N ALA A 3 29.11 -37.24 13.04
CA ALA A 3 27.69 -37.04 13.30
C ALA A 3 26.81 -37.23 12.05
N GLN A 4 27.25 -36.72 10.89
CA GLN A 4 26.55 -36.89 9.62
C GLN A 4 26.46 -38.36 9.20
N ALA A 5 27.59 -39.08 9.16
CA ALA A 5 27.61 -40.51 8.81
C ALA A 5 26.75 -41.35 9.76
N ALA A 6 26.72 -41.00 11.05
CA ALA A 6 25.83 -41.64 12.01
C ALA A 6 24.36 -41.41 11.68
N ALA A 7 24.00 -40.16 11.37
CA ALA A 7 22.64 -39.78 11.00
C ALA A 7 22.19 -40.42 9.67
N GLU A 8 23.08 -40.59 8.70
CA GLU A 8 22.84 -41.33 7.46
C GLU A 8 22.47 -42.79 7.74
N VAL A 9 23.23 -43.47 8.62
CA VAL A 9 22.95 -44.85 9.03
C VAL A 9 21.60 -44.93 9.75
N LEU A 10 21.33 -44.03 10.70
CA LEU A 10 20.06 -44.00 11.44
C LEU A 10 18.87 -43.81 10.49
N LYS A 11 19.00 -42.91 9.51
CA LYS A 11 17.97 -42.71 8.48
C LYS A 11 17.76 -43.97 7.63
N ALA A 12 18.85 -44.62 7.20
CA ALA A 12 18.80 -45.82 6.38
C ALA A 12 18.13 -47.01 7.08
N ILE A 13 18.26 -47.11 8.42
CA ILE A 13 17.62 -48.16 9.21
C ILE A 13 16.23 -47.75 9.76
N GLY A 14 15.67 -46.64 9.29
CA GLY A 14 14.27 -46.27 9.51
C GLY A 14 13.96 -45.41 10.72
N TYR A 15 14.97 -44.77 11.34
CA TYR A 15 14.71 -43.81 12.42
C TYR A 15 14.02 -42.55 11.88
N VAL A 16 13.07 -42.02 12.65
CA VAL A 16 12.35 -40.78 12.30
C VAL A 16 13.19 -39.55 12.65
N VAL A 17 12.87 -38.41 12.03
CA VAL A 17 13.67 -37.16 12.12
C VAL A 17 13.98 -36.75 13.56
N ASN A 18 13.02 -36.83 14.48
CA ASN A 18 13.21 -36.43 15.88
C ASN A 18 14.15 -37.37 16.64
N GLN A 19 14.17 -38.67 16.30
CA GLN A 19 15.12 -39.60 16.93
C GLN A 19 16.54 -39.35 16.43
N ILE A 20 16.69 -39.01 15.15
CA ILE A 20 18.00 -38.64 14.58
C ILE A 20 18.48 -37.32 15.17
N ALA A 21 17.60 -36.32 15.26
CA ALA A 21 17.90 -35.04 15.88
C ALA A 21 18.31 -35.21 17.36
N ASP A 22 17.63 -36.08 18.12
CA ASP A 22 17.97 -36.35 19.51
C ASP A 22 19.35 -37.03 19.62
N ALA A 23 19.67 -37.97 18.74
CA ALA A 23 21.01 -38.54 18.68
C ALA A 23 22.08 -37.46 18.36
N LEU A 24 21.81 -36.56 17.42
CA LEU A 24 22.69 -35.43 17.09
C LEU A 24 22.90 -34.48 18.29
N LYS A 25 21.83 -34.20 19.07
CA LYS A 25 21.88 -33.37 20.27
C LYS A 25 22.62 -34.06 21.42
N GLN A 26 22.20 -35.26 21.80
CA GLN A 26 22.63 -35.93 23.04
C GLN A 26 23.97 -36.66 22.90
N VAL A 27 24.20 -37.34 21.77
CA VAL A 27 25.39 -38.18 21.58
C VAL A 27 26.53 -37.36 20.99
N PHE A 28 26.23 -36.50 20.01
CA PHE A 28 27.24 -35.71 19.31
C PHE A 28 27.38 -34.27 19.84
N GLY A 29 26.51 -33.84 20.76
CA GLY A 29 26.58 -32.51 21.38
C GLY A 29 26.37 -31.37 20.38
N LEU A 30 25.70 -31.61 19.26
CA LEU A 30 25.50 -30.57 18.24
C LEU A 30 24.51 -29.51 18.74
N ALA A 31 24.83 -28.25 18.45
CA ALA A 31 23.87 -27.17 18.55
C ALA A 31 22.78 -27.29 17.46
N ALA A 32 21.64 -26.63 17.69
CA ALA A 32 20.46 -26.72 16.83
C ALA A 32 20.76 -26.44 15.34
N LEU A 33 21.53 -25.40 15.03
CA LEU A 33 21.91 -25.06 13.66
C LEU A 33 22.70 -26.20 12.99
N ALA A 34 23.76 -26.69 13.64
CA ALA A 34 24.60 -27.77 13.10
C ALA A 34 23.82 -29.08 12.93
N ALA A 35 22.91 -29.39 13.87
CA ALA A 35 22.02 -30.54 13.71
C ALA A 35 21.06 -30.36 12.53
N ALA A 36 20.48 -29.17 12.38
CA ALA A 36 19.58 -28.87 11.28
C ALA A 36 20.28 -28.86 9.91
N GLU A 37 21.55 -28.45 9.84
CA GLU A 37 22.40 -28.60 8.64
C GLU A 37 22.54 -30.06 8.23
N VAL A 38 22.82 -30.95 9.20
CA VAL A 38 22.87 -32.41 8.95
C VAL A 38 21.53 -32.93 8.47
N LEU A 39 20.42 -32.56 9.13
CA LEU A 39 19.08 -32.99 8.70
C LEU A 39 18.73 -32.50 7.29
N LYS A 40 19.12 -31.26 6.94
CA LYS A 40 18.95 -30.72 5.59
C LYS A 40 19.79 -31.47 4.57
N ALA A 41 21.05 -31.77 4.87
CA ALA A 41 21.93 -32.55 4.00
C ALA A 41 21.40 -33.98 3.75
N LEU A 42 20.69 -34.55 4.74
CA LEU A 42 19.99 -35.81 4.60
C LEU A 42 18.71 -35.71 3.74
N GLY A 43 18.27 -34.51 3.38
CA GLY A 43 17.06 -34.29 2.57
C GLY A 43 15.75 -34.36 3.37
N TYR A 44 15.77 -34.03 4.67
CA TYR A 44 14.52 -33.76 5.40
C TYR A 44 13.91 -32.43 4.95
N VAL A 45 12.58 -32.38 4.85
CA VAL A 45 11.88 -31.16 4.42
C VAL A 45 11.79 -30.14 5.56
N VAL A 46 11.50 -28.88 5.24
CA VAL A 46 11.50 -27.75 6.19
C VAL A 46 10.67 -28.03 7.46
N ASN A 47 9.46 -28.60 7.32
CA ASN A 47 8.59 -28.90 8.47
C ASN A 47 9.13 -30.01 9.37
N GLN A 48 9.85 -30.99 8.82
CA GLN A 48 10.48 -32.03 9.61
C GLN A 48 11.66 -31.48 10.42
N ILE A 49 12.42 -30.56 9.83
CA ILE A 49 13.52 -29.88 10.51
C ILE A 49 12.98 -28.92 11.57
N ALA A 50 11.94 -28.15 11.24
CA ALA A 50 11.26 -27.27 12.18
C ALA A 50 10.69 -28.04 13.39
N ASP A 51 10.10 -29.22 13.15
CA ASP A 51 9.59 -30.08 14.22
C ASP A 51 10.72 -30.58 15.12
N ALA A 52 11.86 -30.99 14.55
CA ALA A 52 13.05 -31.33 15.32
C ALA A 52 13.58 -30.13 16.15
N LEU A 53 13.60 -28.92 15.56
CA LEU A 53 13.99 -27.70 16.27
C LEU A 53 13.04 -27.38 17.43
N LYS A 54 11.72 -27.58 17.24
CA LYS A 54 10.70 -27.36 18.26
C LYS A 54 10.74 -28.40 19.37
N VAL A 55 10.74 -29.69 19.02
CA VAL A 55 10.53 -30.80 19.95
C VAL A 55 11.83 -31.23 20.63
N VAL A 56 12.92 -31.35 19.86
CA VAL A 56 14.19 -31.88 20.38
C VAL A 56 15.07 -30.76 20.92
N PHE A 57 15.15 -29.63 20.21
CA PHE A 57 15.94 -28.47 20.64
C PHE A 57 15.15 -27.44 21.45
N GLU A 58 13.84 -27.64 21.63
CA GLU A 58 12.97 -26.79 22.46
C GLU A 58 13.01 -25.30 22.05
N LEU A 59 13.26 -25.03 20.77
CA LEU A 59 13.28 -23.66 20.25
C LEU A 59 11.86 -23.12 20.10
N GLY A 60 11.69 -21.84 20.46
CA GLY A 60 10.51 -21.07 20.08
C GLY A 60 10.49 -20.76 18.58
N ALA A 61 9.32 -20.36 18.08
CA ALA A 61 9.07 -20.12 16.65
C ALA A 61 10.07 -19.16 16.00
N GLN A 62 10.40 -18.04 16.67
CA GLN A 62 11.36 -17.08 16.13
C GLN A 62 12.76 -17.67 16.00
N ALA A 63 13.29 -18.31 17.05
CA ALA A 63 14.63 -18.90 17.02
C ALA A 63 14.74 -20.04 16.01
N ALA A 64 13.68 -20.86 15.88
CA ALA A 64 13.62 -21.88 14.84
C ALA A 64 13.62 -21.26 13.43
N ALA A 65 12.83 -20.21 13.21
CA ALA A 65 12.80 -19.51 11.93
C ALA A 65 14.13 -18.81 11.59
N GLU A 66 14.87 -18.30 12.58
CA GLU A 66 16.24 -17.80 12.41
C GLU A 66 17.18 -18.90 11.91
N VAL A 67 17.11 -20.10 12.50
CA VAL A 67 17.87 -21.27 12.03
C VAL A 67 17.49 -21.63 10.60
N LEU A 68 16.19 -21.75 10.30
CA LEU A 68 15.72 -22.09 8.95
C LEU A 68 16.16 -21.04 7.90
N LYS A 69 16.13 -19.76 8.26
CA LYS A 69 16.66 -18.68 7.41
C LYS A 69 18.17 -18.82 7.21
N GLY A 70 18.93 -19.13 8.26
CA GLY A 70 20.37 -19.39 8.20
C GLY A 70 20.73 -20.56 7.28
N LEU A 71 19.84 -21.57 7.21
CA LEU A 71 19.96 -22.68 6.27
C LEU A 71 19.61 -22.30 4.82
N GLY A 72 19.06 -21.11 4.57
CA GLY A 72 18.67 -20.64 3.25
C GLY A 72 17.30 -21.15 2.76
N TYR A 73 16.38 -21.50 3.67
CA TYR A 73 14.98 -21.72 3.31
C TYR A 73 14.32 -20.40 2.89
N ILE A 74 13.42 -20.45 1.90
CA ILE A 74 12.72 -19.25 1.42
C ILE A 74 11.59 -18.84 2.36
N VAL A 75 11.10 -17.60 2.22
CA VAL A 75 10.09 -17.01 3.13
C VAL A 75 8.83 -17.88 3.27
N ASN A 76 8.34 -18.47 2.18
CA ASN A 76 7.13 -19.30 2.20
C ASN A 76 7.35 -20.65 2.90
N GLU A 77 8.54 -21.24 2.80
CA GLU A 77 8.88 -22.47 3.53
C GLU A 77 8.95 -22.20 5.03
N ILE A 78 9.51 -21.06 5.42
CA ILE A 78 9.58 -20.65 6.82
C ILE A 78 8.19 -20.29 7.36
N ALA A 79 7.38 -19.57 6.57
CA ALA A 79 6.00 -19.27 6.92
C ALA A 79 5.16 -20.55 7.09
N ASP A 80 5.36 -21.56 6.23
CA ASP A 80 4.68 -22.85 6.35
C ASP A 80 5.09 -23.58 7.62
N ALA A 81 6.38 -23.58 7.97
CA ALA A 81 6.84 -24.12 9.24
C ALA A 81 6.23 -23.36 10.45
N LEU A 82 6.15 -22.02 10.39
CA LEU A 82 5.50 -21.22 11.42
C LEU A 82 4.00 -21.55 11.56
N LYS A 83 3.30 -21.77 10.44
CA LYS A 83 1.88 -22.13 10.40
C LYS A 83 1.62 -23.56 10.88
N VAL A 84 2.36 -24.54 10.36
CA VAL A 84 2.07 -25.97 10.53
C VAL A 84 2.70 -26.53 11.79
N VAL A 85 3.97 -26.21 12.06
CA VAL A 85 4.72 -26.79 13.18
C VAL A 85 4.53 -25.96 14.44
N PHE A 86 4.56 -24.63 14.32
CA PHE A 86 4.39 -23.72 15.46
C PHE A 86 2.95 -23.23 15.65
N GLU A 87 2.03 -23.62 14.76
CA GLU A 87 0.60 -23.33 14.88
C GLU A 87 0.30 -21.81 15.00
N LEU A 88 1.16 -20.97 14.42
CA LEU A 88 0.97 -19.52 14.45
C LEU A 88 -0.11 -19.09 13.46
N GLY A 89 -0.93 -18.13 13.90
CA GLY A 89 -1.79 -17.37 12.99
C GLY A 89 -0.98 -16.43 12.09
N ALA A 90 -1.62 -15.97 11.01
CA ALA A 90 -0.99 -15.15 9.97
C ALA A 90 -0.26 -13.90 10.51
N GLN A 91 -0.90 -13.18 11.46
CA GLN A 91 -0.29 -11.99 12.05
C GLN A 91 0.99 -12.32 12.83
N ALA A 92 0.94 -13.30 13.74
CA ALA A 92 2.10 -13.70 14.55
C ALA A 92 3.24 -14.25 13.68
N ALA A 93 2.91 -15.02 12.64
CA ALA A 93 3.91 -15.47 11.67
C ALA A 93 4.54 -14.29 10.92
N ALA A 94 3.74 -13.32 10.46
CA ALA A 94 4.23 -12.13 9.79
C ALA A 94 5.09 -11.22 10.69
N GLU A 95 4.79 -11.16 12.00
CA GLU A 95 5.64 -10.49 13.01
C GLU A 95 7.02 -11.16 13.08
N VAL A 96 7.08 -12.49 13.12
CA VAL A 96 8.35 -13.23 13.07
C VAL A 96 9.10 -12.97 11.76
N LEU A 97 8.43 -13.04 10.61
CA LEU A 97 9.06 -12.78 9.32
C LEU A 97 9.60 -11.34 9.22
N LYS A 98 8.88 -10.36 9.79
CA LYS A 98 9.35 -8.97 9.87
C LYS A 98 10.56 -8.84 10.78
N ALA A 99 10.57 -9.49 11.94
CA ALA A 99 11.71 -9.49 12.86
C ALA A 99 12.96 -10.13 12.22
N LEU A 100 12.77 -11.12 11.34
CA LEU A 100 13.84 -11.69 10.53
C LEU A 100 14.34 -10.75 9.43
N GLY A 101 13.68 -9.62 9.16
CA GLY A 101 14.05 -8.65 8.14
C GLY A 101 13.59 -9.01 6.72
N TYR A 102 12.54 -9.81 6.56
CA TYR A 102 11.89 -9.96 5.26
C TYR A 102 11.18 -8.65 4.85
N VAL A 103 11.23 -8.32 3.56
CA VAL A 103 10.59 -7.09 3.04
C VAL A 103 9.08 -7.28 2.89
N VAL A 104 8.34 -6.17 2.81
CA VAL A 104 6.87 -6.16 2.78
C VAL A 104 6.27 -7.11 1.74
N ASN A 105 6.81 -7.17 0.52
CA ASN A 105 6.29 -8.04 -0.54
C ASN A 105 6.53 -9.52 -0.26
N GLN A 106 7.62 -9.88 0.42
CA GLN A 106 7.87 -11.27 0.82
C GLN A 106 6.91 -11.71 1.92
N ILE A 107 6.61 -10.81 2.86
CA ILE A 107 5.62 -11.08 3.91
C ILE A 107 4.22 -11.15 3.33
N ALA A 108 3.86 -10.23 2.43
CA ALA A 108 2.59 -10.24 1.73
C ALA A 108 2.40 -11.53 0.91
N ASP A 109 3.46 -12.02 0.25
CA ASP A 109 3.41 -13.27 -0.50
C ASP A 109 3.18 -14.46 0.43
N ALA A 110 3.87 -14.52 1.58
CA ALA A 110 3.60 -15.54 2.60
C ALA A 110 2.14 -15.46 3.13
N LEU A 111 1.62 -14.26 3.37
CA LEU A 111 0.22 -14.05 3.78
C LEU A 111 -0.78 -14.54 2.70
N LYS A 112 -0.47 -14.30 1.42
CA LYS A 112 -1.30 -14.72 0.28
C LYS A 112 -1.22 -16.23 0.05
N VAL A 113 -0.02 -16.79 -0.01
CA VAL A 113 0.24 -18.17 -0.47
C VAL A 113 0.11 -19.19 0.66
N VAL A 114 0.69 -18.90 1.82
CA VAL A 114 0.73 -19.86 2.94
C VAL A 114 -0.49 -19.72 3.83
N PHE A 115 -0.92 -18.48 4.09
CA PHE A 115 -2.09 -18.20 4.93
C PHE A 115 -3.37 -17.98 4.13
N GLU A 116 -3.32 -18.01 2.80
CA GLU A 116 -4.48 -17.92 1.91
C GLU A 116 -5.34 -16.66 2.14
N LEU A 117 -4.71 -15.58 2.61
CA LEU A 117 -5.41 -14.32 2.87
C LEU A 117 -5.72 -13.58 1.57
N GLY A 118 -6.91 -13.00 1.50
CA GLY A 118 -7.25 -12.00 0.50
C GLY A 118 -6.51 -10.67 0.72
N ALA A 119 -6.48 -9.82 -0.30
CA ALA A 119 -5.72 -8.57 -0.30
C ALA A 119 -6.04 -7.64 0.88
N LEU A 120 -7.31 -7.49 1.24
CA LEU A 120 -7.73 -6.66 2.38
C LEU A 120 -7.17 -7.20 3.70
N ALA A 121 -7.40 -8.49 4.00
CA ALA A 121 -6.92 -9.11 5.24
C ALA A 121 -5.40 -9.10 5.34
N ALA A 122 -4.69 -9.34 4.24
CA ALA A 122 -3.23 -9.23 4.22
C ALA A 122 -2.79 -7.78 4.48
N ALA A 123 -3.44 -6.80 3.86
CA ALA A 123 -3.11 -5.38 4.07
C ALA A 123 -3.43 -4.89 5.50
N GLU A 124 -4.47 -5.44 6.15
CA GLU A 124 -4.74 -5.23 7.58
C GLU A 124 -3.58 -5.72 8.45
N VAL A 125 -3.07 -6.92 8.19
CA VAL A 125 -1.88 -7.46 8.89
C VAL A 125 -0.67 -6.56 8.64
N LEU A 126 -0.40 -6.17 7.40
CA LEU A 126 0.74 -5.28 7.08
C LEU A 126 0.60 -3.91 7.77
N LYS A 127 -0.61 -3.36 7.86
CA LYS A 127 -0.88 -2.13 8.60
C LYS A 127 -0.65 -2.31 10.10
N ALA A 128 -1.12 -3.40 10.68
CA ALA A 128 -0.90 -3.72 12.10
C ALA A 128 0.60 -3.88 12.43
N LEU A 129 1.38 -4.40 11.49
CA LEU A 129 2.84 -4.44 11.58
C LEU A 129 3.50 -3.06 11.48
N GLY A 130 2.77 -2.01 11.11
CA GLY A 130 3.30 -0.65 10.96
C GLY A 130 3.99 -0.37 9.63
N TYR A 131 3.66 -1.10 8.56
CA TYR A 131 4.08 -0.71 7.21
C TYR A 131 3.33 0.56 6.78
N VAL A 132 4.02 1.47 6.08
CA VAL A 132 3.40 2.71 5.59
C VAL A 132 2.56 2.48 4.34
N VAL A 133 1.69 3.44 4.02
CA VAL A 133 0.72 3.34 2.91
C VAL A 133 1.34 2.90 1.58
N ASN A 134 2.49 3.45 1.19
CA ASN A 134 3.14 3.09 -0.08
C ASN A 134 3.69 1.67 -0.09
N GLN A 135 4.15 1.16 1.07
CA GLN A 135 4.60 -0.24 1.17
C GLN A 135 3.43 -1.21 1.06
N ILE A 136 2.29 -0.85 1.65
CA ILE A 136 1.06 -1.64 1.54
C ILE A 136 0.50 -1.58 0.12
N ALA A 137 0.47 -0.40 -0.49
CA ALA A 137 0.06 -0.23 -1.89
C ALA A 137 0.94 -1.02 -2.86
N ASP A 138 2.27 -1.06 -2.61
CA ASP A 138 3.20 -1.85 -3.41
C ASP A 138 2.91 -3.35 -3.29
N ALA A 139 2.65 -3.84 -2.08
CA ALA A 139 2.22 -5.22 -1.87
C ALA A 139 0.88 -5.53 -2.57
N LEU A 140 -0.11 -4.62 -2.49
CA LEU A 140 -1.39 -4.75 -3.19
C LEU A 140 -1.20 -4.80 -4.72
N LYS A 141 -0.29 -4.00 -5.26
CA LYS A 141 0.02 -3.94 -6.70
C LYS A 141 0.80 -5.17 -7.17
N ILE A 142 1.87 -5.54 -6.48
CA ILE A 142 2.83 -6.55 -6.95
C ILE A 142 2.38 -7.96 -6.58
N VAL A 143 1.99 -8.17 -5.31
CA VAL A 143 1.69 -9.51 -4.80
C VAL A 143 0.23 -9.88 -5.08
N PHE A 144 -0.69 -8.94 -4.90
CA PHE A 144 -2.12 -9.16 -5.15
C PHE A 144 -2.58 -8.73 -6.54
N GLU A 145 -1.67 -8.17 -7.35
CA GLU A 145 -1.93 -7.80 -8.76
C GLU A 145 -3.14 -6.86 -8.92
N LEU A 146 -3.43 -6.04 -7.89
CA LEU A 146 -4.55 -5.12 -7.94
C LEU A 146 -4.23 -3.91 -8.83
N GLY A 147 -5.24 -3.50 -9.59
CA GLY A 147 -5.25 -2.19 -10.26
C GLY A 147 -5.36 -1.04 -9.25
N ALA A 148 -5.01 0.17 -9.71
CA ALA A 148 -4.94 1.36 -8.86
C ALA A 148 -6.24 1.65 -8.09
N GLN A 149 -7.41 1.51 -8.74
CA GLN A 149 -8.69 1.74 -8.09
C GLN A 149 -8.96 0.72 -6.98
N ALA A 150 -8.84 -0.58 -7.27
CA ALA A 150 -9.06 -1.63 -6.27
C ALA A 150 -8.09 -1.51 -5.08
N ALA A 151 -6.83 -1.18 -5.35
CA ALA A 151 -5.87 -0.92 -4.27
C ALA A 151 -6.27 0.31 -3.44
N ALA A 152 -6.71 1.40 -4.08
CA ALA A 152 -7.16 2.60 -3.38
C ALA A 152 -8.44 2.35 -2.54
N GLU A 153 -9.35 1.49 -2.99
CA GLU A 153 -10.51 1.04 -2.22
C GLU A 153 -10.07 0.30 -0.94
N VAL A 154 -9.10 -0.62 -1.05
CA VAL A 154 -8.51 -1.30 0.11
C VAL A 154 -7.87 -0.28 1.07
N LEU A 155 -7.07 0.66 0.56
CA LEU A 155 -6.45 1.68 1.40
C LEU A 155 -7.49 2.56 2.11
N LYS A 156 -8.59 2.91 1.44
CA LYS A 156 -9.72 3.63 2.04
C LYS A 156 -10.39 2.81 3.15
N LEU A 157 -10.65 1.52 2.92
CA LEU A 157 -11.24 0.62 3.92
C LEU A 157 -10.35 0.47 5.15
N LEU A 158 -9.03 0.48 4.96
CA LEU A 158 -8.07 0.51 6.06
C LEU A 158 -8.09 1.83 6.83
N GLY A 159 -8.75 2.88 6.33
CA GLY A 159 -8.82 4.19 6.96
C GLY A 159 -7.59 5.07 6.71
N PHE A 160 -6.86 4.87 5.61
CA PHE A 160 -5.88 5.86 5.17
C PHE A 160 -6.59 7.12 4.67
N VAL A 161 -6.02 8.30 4.95
CA VAL A 161 -6.61 9.57 4.51
C VAL A 161 -6.38 9.81 3.02
N PHE A 162 -7.18 10.67 2.40
CA PHE A 162 -7.15 10.90 0.95
C PHE A 162 -5.76 11.29 0.42
N ASN A 163 -4.97 12.09 1.15
CA ASN A 163 -3.61 12.45 0.75
C ASN A 163 -2.68 11.23 0.69
N GLN A 164 -2.82 10.29 1.62
CA GLN A 164 -2.03 9.06 1.62
C GLN A 164 -2.41 8.14 0.46
N ILE A 165 -3.70 8.09 0.12
CA ILE A 165 -4.20 7.33 -1.02
C ILE A 165 -3.72 7.97 -2.33
N ALA A 166 -3.82 9.29 -2.46
CA ALA A 166 -3.32 10.05 -3.60
C ALA A 166 -1.81 9.86 -3.79
N ASP A 167 -1.03 9.86 -2.70
CA ASP A 167 0.41 9.62 -2.74
C ASP A 167 0.72 8.21 -3.24
N ALA A 168 -0.02 7.19 -2.77
CA ALA A 168 0.11 5.83 -3.29
C ALA A 168 -0.24 5.75 -4.79
N LEU A 169 -1.29 6.43 -5.25
CA LEU A 169 -1.65 6.50 -6.67
C LEU A 169 -0.55 7.17 -7.52
N LYS A 170 0.07 8.24 -7.02
CA LYS A 170 1.18 8.94 -7.68
C LYS A 170 2.46 8.10 -7.69
N VAL A 171 2.91 7.64 -6.52
CA VAL A 171 4.24 7.06 -6.32
C VAL A 171 4.28 5.58 -6.71
N VAL A 172 3.30 4.80 -6.28
CA VAL A 172 3.29 3.34 -6.49
C VAL A 172 2.67 2.98 -7.82
N PHE A 173 1.55 3.61 -8.16
CA PHE A 173 0.85 3.34 -9.43
C PHE A 173 1.31 4.23 -10.58
N GLY A 174 2.09 5.28 -10.32
CA GLY A 174 2.62 6.15 -11.38
C GLY A 174 1.53 6.94 -12.11
N LEU A 175 0.38 7.15 -11.49
CA LEU A 175 -0.72 7.86 -12.14
C LEU A 175 -0.42 9.34 -12.27
N ALA A 176 -0.79 9.90 -13.42
CA ALA A 176 -0.90 11.35 -13.58
C ALA A 176 -2.05 11.90 -12.73
N ALA A 177 -1.98 13.19 -12.38
CA ALA A 177 -2.92 13.86 -11.49
C ALA A 177 -4.39 13.67 -11.89
N GLN A 178 -4.71 13.80 -13.19
CA GLN A 178 -6.06 13.61 -13.70
C GLN A 178 -6.58 12.18 -13.47
N ALA A 179 -5.77 11.16 -13.78
CA ALA A 179 -6.15 9.77 -13.58
C ALA A 179 -6.29 9.43 -12.08
N ALA A 180 -5.42 9.98 -11.24
CA ALA A 180 -5.53 9.82 -9.79
C ALA A 180 -6.80 10.48 -9.23
N ALA A 181 -7.16 11.67 -9.71
CA ALA A 181 -8.40 12.34 -9.33
C ALA A 181 -9.63 11.49 -9.68
N VAL A 182 -9.67 10.89 -10.88
CA VAL A 182 -10.76 9.98 -11.29
C VAL A 182 -10.86 8.79 -10.35
N VAL A 183 -9.73 8.18 -9.98
CA VAL A 183 -9.73 7.07 -9.02
C VAL A 183 -10.24 7.52 -7.64
N LEU A 184 -9.77 8.67 -7.13
CA LEU A 184 -10.22 9.22 -5.85
C LEU A 184 -11.73 9.48 -5.86
N GLN A 185 -12.27 10.01 -6.96
CA GLN A 185 -13.71 10.22 -7.13
C GLN A 185 -14.47 8.89 -7.18
N ALA A 186 -13.96 7.89 -7.91
CA ALA A 186 -14.58 6.57 -8.02
C ALA A 186 -14.69 5.85 -6.67
N ILE A 187 -13.69 6.01 -5.80
CA ILE A 187 -13.74 5.45 -4.44
C ILE A 187 -14.53 6.34 -3.47
N GLY A 188 -15.18 7.42 -3.94
CA GLY A 188 -16.04 8.30 -3.16
C GLY A 188 -15.30 9.27 -2.25
N ILE A 189 -14.15 9.79 -2.65
CA ILE A 189 -13.54 10.99 -2.04
C ILE A 189 -14.25 12.23 -2.62
N VAL A 190 -14.57 13.20 -1.77
CA VAL A 190 -15.27 14.43 -2.17
C VAL A 190 -14.34 15.38 -2.91
N PHE A 191 -14.88 16.21 -3.80
CA PHE A 191 -14.08 17.08 -4.67
C PHE A 191 -13.18 18.08 -3.94
N ASN A 192 -13.59 18.58 -2.77
CA ASN A 192 -12.74 19.47 -1.96
C ASN A 192 -11.44 18.76 -1.52
N ASP A 193 -11.54 17.48 -1.15
CA ASP A 193 -10.40 16.67 -0.74
C ASP A 193 -9.57 16.23 -1.96
N ILE A 194 -10.21 15.97 -3.10
CA ILE A 194 -9.52 15.72 -4.37
C ILE A 194 -8.69 16.96 -4.76
N ALA A 195 -9.27 18.16 -4.70
CA ALA A 195 -8.57 19.39 -5.01
C ALA A 195 -7.37 19.63 -4.07
N LYS A 196 -7.53 19.37 -2.77
CA LYS A 196 -6.42 19.40 -1.81
C LYS A 196 -5.35 18.35 -2.10
N ALA A 197 -5.73 17.15 -2.55
CA ALA A 197 -4.77 16.14 -2.95
C ALA A 197 -3.98 16.57 -4.20
N LEU A 198 -4.66 17.18 -5.18
CA LEU A 198 -4.02 17.72 -6.37
C LEU A 198 -3.03 18.85 -6.04
N GLU A 199 -3.38 19.72 -5.08
CA GLU A 199 -2.47 20.74 -4.56
C GLU A 199 -1.29 20.11 -3.79
N GLN A 200 -1.57 19.28 -2.78
CA GLN A 200 -0.57 18.90 -1.77
C GLN A 200 0.31 17.72 -2.19
N VAL A 201 -0.23 16.80 -3.00
CA VAL A 201 0.46 15.58 -3.42
C VAL A 201 0.98 15.72 -4.84
N PHE A 202 0.18 16.28 -5.74
CA PHE A 202 0.58 16.49 -7.13
C PHE A 202 1.27 17.84 -7.35
N GLU A 203 1.31 18.72 -6.35
CA GLU A 203 2.00 20.01 -6.38
C GLU A 203 1.50 20.91 -7.52
N LEU A 204 0.21 20.79 -7.85
CA LEU A 204 -0.42 21.56 -8.92
C LEU A 204 -0.78 22.98 -8.47
N THR A 205 -0.68 23.92 -9.41
CA THR A 205 -1.21 25.27 -9.26
C THR A 205 -2.75 25.28 -9.29
N LEU A 206 -3.38 26.34 -8.79
CA LEU A 206 -4.84 26.49 -8.83
C LEU A 206 -5.43 26.40 -10.25
N PHE A 207 -4.70 26.89 -11.25
CA PHE A 207 -5.08 26.77 -12.64
C PHE A 207 -5.08 25.30 -13.10
N GLU A 208 -3.99 24.57 -12.83
CA GLU A 208 -3.88 23.15 -13.20
C GLU A 208 -4.89 22.27 -12.46
N ILE A 209 -5.15 22.55 -11.18
CA ILE A 209 -6.22 21.90 -10.41
C ILE A 209 -7.56 22.13 -11.11
N SER A 210 -7.88 23.38 -11.45
CA SER A 210 -9.14 23.72 -12.11
C SER A 210 -9.26 23.11 -13.51
N GLN A 211 -8.15 23.00 -14.25
CA GLN A 211 -8.09 22.27 -15.52
C GLN A 211 -8.42 20.79 -15.34
N VAL A 212 -7.84 20.13 -14.33
CA VAL A 212 -8.16 18.73 -14.02
C VAL A 212 -9.65 18.59 -13.70
N LEU A 213 -10.20 19.49 -12.88
CA LEU A 213 -11.62 19.42 -12.51
C LEU A 213 -12.55 19.66 -13.70
N LYS A 214 -12.24 20.64 -14.57
CA LYS A 214 -12.96 20.86 -15.83
C LYS A 214 -12.90 19.63 -16.73
N ASN A 215 -11.70 19.12 -17.00
CA ASN A 215 -11.49 18.10 -18.05
C ASN A 215 -11.84 16.67 -17.59
N ALA A 216 -11.72 16.35 -16.31
CA ALA A 216 -11.99 15.02 -15.79
C ALA A 216 -13.45 14.82 -15.37
N PHE A 217 -14.12 15.90 -14.97
CA PHE A 217 -15.43 15.84 -14.31
C PHE A 217 -16.46 16.80 -14.90
N ASP A 218 -16.13 17.48 -16.01
CA ASP A 218 -17.00 18.44 -16.69
C ASP A 218 -17.55 19.53 -15.74
N PHE A 219 -16.69 20.01 -14.82
CA PHE A 219 -17.08 21.07 -13.90
C PHE A 219 -17.42 22.36 -14.64
N THR A 220 -18.53 22.99 -14.23
CA THR A 220 -18.96 24.30 -14.73
C THR A 220 -18.10 25.42 -14.15
N ALA A 221 -18.15 26.61 -14.78
CA ALA A 221 -17.51 27.81 -14.25
C ALA A 221 -17.92 28.09 -12.81
N GLN A 222 -19.20 27.96 -12.50
CA GLN A 222 -19.75 28.11 -11.14
C GLN A 222 -19.17 27.09 -10.16
N ALA A 223 -19.08 25.81 -10.53
CA ALA A 223 -18.53 24.78 -9.65
C ALA A 223 -17.06 25.04 -9.31
N ILE A 224 -16.28 25.49 -10.30
CA ILE A 224 -14.87 25.87 -10.12
C ILE A 224 -14.76 27.13 -9.27
N ALA A 225 -15.57 28.16 -9.51
CA ALA A 225 -15.59 29.38 -8.71
C ALA A 225 -15.89 29.11 -7.23
N VAL A 226 -16.92 28.30 -6.95
CA VAL A 226 -17.28 27.88 -5.59
C VAL A 226 -16.09 27.16 -4.94
N LEU A 227 -15.47 26.21 -5.64
CA LEU A 227 -14.34 25.46 -5.09
C LEU A 227 -13.13 26.36 -4.81
N LEU A 228 -12.78 27.25 -5.74
CA LEU A 228 -11.68 28.20 -5.56
C LEU A 228 -11.92 29.11 -4.35
N ASN A 229 -13.11 29.68 -4.21
CA ASN A 229 -13.42 30.55 -3.07
C ASN A 229 -13.51 29.78 -1.75
N THR A 230 -14.22 28.64 -1.72
CA THR A 230 -14.51 27.94 -0.45
C THR A 230 -13.36 27.07 0.05
N VAL A 231 -12.55 26.50 -0.84
CA VAL A 231 -11.46 25.59 -0.48
C VAL A 231 -10.14 26.34 -0.38
N PHE A 232 -9.86 27.23 -1.35
CA PHE A 232 -8.57 27.92 -1.46
C PHE A 232 -8.63 29.39 -1.02
N VAL A 233 -9.83 29.94 -0.75
CA VAL A 233 -10.03 31.29 -0.22
C VAL A 233 -9.34 32.36 -1.08
N VAL A 234 -9.53 32.26 -2.39
CA VAL A 234 -8.99 33.23 -3.35
C VAL A 234 -9.99 34.33 -3.70
N THR A 235 -9.48 35.47 -4.14
CA THR A 235 -10.28 36.66 -4.47
C THR A 235 -11.06 36.50 -5.77
N ASN A 236 -12.10 37.33 -5.95
CA ASN A 236 -12.92 37.39 -7.15
C ASN A 236 -12.07 37.52 -8.43
N ASP A 237 -11.11 38.45 -8.46
CA ASP A 237 -10.23 38.66 -9.63
C ASP A 237 -9.39 37.42 -9.98
N ILE A 238 -8.91 36.68 -8.98
CA ILE A 238 -8.15 35.44 -9.20
C ILE A 238 -9.08 34.38 -9.81
N VAL A 239 -10.30 34.24 -9.29
CA VAL A 239 -11.30 33.32 -9.86
C VAL A 239 -11.61 33.71 -11.30
N ALA A 240 -11.93 34.97 -11.57
CA ALA A 240 -12.23 35.48 -12.91
C ALA A 240 -11.11 35.18 -13.91
N ASN A 241 -9.85 35.45 -13.52
CA ASN A 241 -8.69 35.18 -14.36
C ASN A 241 -8.50 33.69 -14.63
N ILE A 242 -8.64 32.82 -13.61
CA ILE A 242 -8.54 31.38 -13.79
C ILE A 242 -9.64 30.88 -14.74
N LEU A 243 -10.90 31.28 -14.53
CA LEU A 243 -12.00 30.85 -15.39
C LEU A 243 -11.82 31.28 -16.84
N LYS A 244 -11.30 32.50 -17.07
CA LYS A 244 -10.94 32.97 -18.40
C LYS A 244 -9.83 32.11 -19.02
N LEU A 245 -8.77 31.80 -18.28
CA LEU A 245 -7.68 30.95 -18.77
C LEU A 245 -8.14 29.51 -19.06
N LEU A 246 -9.21 29.06 -18.40
CA LEU A 246 -9.85 27.78 -18.67
C LEU A 246 -10.73 27.81 -19.93
N ASP A 247 -10.91 28.96 -20.57
CA ASP A 247 -11.75 29.14 -21.75
C ASP A 247 -13.23 28.79 -21.43
N PHE A 248 -13.75 29.38 -20.35
CA PHE A 248 -15.20 29.48 -20.12
C PHE A 248 -15.76 30.73 -20.81
N ASP A 249 -17.02 30.65 -21.23
CA ASP A 249 -17.72 31.79 -21.82
C ASP A 249 -17.85 32.92 -20.80
N LEU A 250 -17.72 34.17 -21.27
CA LEU A 250 -17.71 35.34 -20.38
C LEU A 250 -19.02 35.49 -19.59
N GLU A 251 -20.15 35.08 -20.16
CA GLU A 251 -21.45 35.06 -19.48
C GLU A 251 -21.43 34.08 -18.30
N ASP A 252 -21.00 32.83 -18.52
CA ASP A 252 -20.84 31.83 -17.46
C ASP A 252 -19.88 32.29 -16.35
N ILE A 253 -18.83 33.04 -16.72
CA ILE A 253 -17.90 33.63 -15.76
C ILE A 253 -18.60 34.69 -14.91
N GLY A 254 -19.33 35.63 -15.52
CA GLY A 254 -20.07 36.66 -14.81
C GLY A 254 -21.08 36.05 -13.83
N GLU A 255 -21.88 35.09 -14.28
CA GLU A 255 -22.86 34.38 -13.44
C GLU A 255 -22.18 33.63 -12.27
N ALA A 256 -21.05 32.97 -12.53
CA ALA A 256 -20.30 32.27 -11.49
C ALA A 256 -19.76 33.23 -10.42
N LEU A 257 -19.24 34.40 -10.83
CA LEU A 257 -18.71 35.41 -9.91
C LEU A 257 -19.83 36.04 -9.07
N GLU A 258 -20.93 36.47 -9.70
CA GLU A 258 -22.09 37.03 -9.00
C GLU A 258 -22.67 36.01 -8.01
N SER A 259 -22.79 34.74 -8.42
CA SER A 259 -23.29 33.68 -7.54
C SER A 259 -22.41 33.43 -6.31
N VAL A 260 -21.09 33.61 -6.42
CA VAL A 260 -20.14 33.24 -5.36
C VAL A 260 -19.81 34.42 -4.46
N PHE A 261 -19.74 35.62 -5.02
CA PHE A 261 -19.27 36.83 -4.33
C PHE A 261 -20.38 37.88 -4.15
N GLY A 262 -21.51 37.76 -4.86
CA GLY A 262 -22.59 38.75 -4.88
C GLY A 262 -22.30 39.97 -5.77
N GLU A 263 -21.11 40.04 -6.35
CA GLU A 263 -20.66 41.10 -7.26
C GLU A 263 -19.62 40.53 -8.23
N VAL A 264 -19.46 41.17 -9.39
CA VAL A 264 -18.33 40.92 -10.29
C VAL A 264 -17.21 41.92 -9.97
N GLY A 265 -15.97 41.45 -9.91
CA GLY A 265 -14.81 42.28 -9.58
C GLY A 265 -14.38 43.22 -10.72
N GLU A 266 -13.57 44.23 -10.39
CA GLU A 266 -13.05 45.23 -11.34
C GLU A 266 -12.32 44.57 -12.52
N PHE A 267 -11.56 43.50 -12.28
CA PHE A 267 -10.90 42.74 -13.35
C PHE A 267 -11.88 42.21 -14.40
N PHE A 268 -13.03 41.68 -13.97
CA PHE A 268 -14.03 41.16 -14.90
C PHE A 268 -14.71 42.31 -15.66
N CYS A 269 -14.98 43.44 -15.01
CA CYS A 269 -15.53 44.60 -15.68
C CYS A 269 -14.60 45.20 -16.73
N ASP A 270 -13.30 45.29 -16.44
CA ASP A 270 -12.29 45.67 -17.43
C ASP A 270 -12.23 44.68 -18.60
N LEU A 271 -12.43 43.39 -18.32
CA LEU A 271 -12.39 42.34 -19.33
C LEU A 271 -13.56 42.44 -20.33
N VAL A 272 -14.74 42.86 -19.88
CA VAL A 272 -15.96 42.91 -20.71
C VAL A 272 -16.33 44.31 -21.17
N ALA A 273 -15.52 45.33 -20.86
CA ALA A 273 -15.79 46.74 -21.16
C ALA A 273 -16.11 47.02 -22.65
N ASP A 274 -15.49 46.27 -23.57
CA ASP A 274 -15.73 46.39 -25.02
C ASP A 274 -16.87 45.48 -25.54
N ILE A 275 -17.59 44.80 -24.65
CA ILE A 275 -18.71 43.89 -24.96
C ILE A 275 -19.98 44.43 -24.29
N PRO A 276 -20.71 45.37 -24.93
CA PRO A 276 -21.78 46.13 -24.27
C PRO A 276 -22.85 45.27 -23.62
N ILE A 277 -23.24 44.17 -24.27
CA ILE A 277 -24.30 43.27 -23.76
C ILE A 277 -23.89 42.63 -22.43
N ILE A 278 -22.62 42.23 -22.28
CA ILE A 278 -22.13 41.58 -21.06
C ILE A 278 -21.77 42.64 -20.01
N SER A 279 -21.16 43.76 -20.44
CA SER A 279 -20.86 44.90 -19.57
C SER A 279 -22.11 45.45 -18.88
N ASP A 280 -23.18 45.72 -19.63
CA ASP A 280 -24.45 46.24 -19.09
C ASP A 280 -25.16 45.23 -18.17
N LEU A 281 -24.89 43.94 -18.33
CA LEU A 281 -25.49 42.89 -17.52
C LEU A 281 -24.84 42.79 -16.14
N PHE A 282 -23.53 43.07 -16.04
CA PHE A 282 -22.75 42.75 -14.84
C PHE A 282 -22.06 43.94 -14.13
N CYS A 283 -21.80 45.12 -14.73
CA CYS A 283 -20.81 46.11 -14.21
C CYS A 283 -21.29 47.52 -13.72
#